data_AF-A0A958RCA1-F1
#
_entry.id   AF-A0A958RCA1-F1
#
_cell.length_a   1.000
_cell.length_b   1.000
_cell.length_c   1.000
_cell.angle_alpha   90.00
_cell.angle_beta   90.00
_cell.angle_gamma   90.00
#
_symmetry.space_group_name_H-M   'P 1'
#
loop_
_entity.id
_entity.type
_entity.pdbx_description
1 polymer ?
#
loop_
_entity_poly.entity_id
_entity_poly.type
_entity_poly.pdbx_seq_one_letter_code
_entity_poly.pdbx_strand_id
1 'polypeptide(L)'
;NGVWSGLPAFAEAFTDFENIINRIHEAQAIQVGRITGVTADKLQLQETLIAHTIRIAKAVYAYASATGNNALKGQVDYSPSALKKKRDTELLQRCQAVYNAANDHIGSLGNYGVDAGMLAELQNELGDFEDALSSPREAIVTRAEATARLAEWFKQGDVIVKERMDPLTEMFKDDGAFYSLYHKARIIVDV
;
A
#
# COMPACT_ATOMS: atom_id res chain seq x y z
N ASN A 1 -22.04 -12.97 34.22
CA ASN A 1 -21.22 -14.16 33.89
C ASN A 1 -19.79 -13.94 34.37
N GLY A 2 -19.49 -14.24 35.64
CA GLY A 2 -18.19 -13.97 36.28
C GLY A 2 -17.59 -15.17 37.01
N VAL A 3 -18.00 -16.39 36.63
CA VAL A 3 -17.56 -17.63 37.28
C VAL A 3 -16.16 -18.00 36.83
N TRP A 4 -15.87 -17.82 35.53
CA TRP A 4 -14.56 -18.10 34.94
C TRP A 4 -13.47 -17.11 35.38
N SER A 5 -13.82 -15.87 35.71
CA SER A 5 -12.88 -14.86 36.24
C SER A 5 -12.36 -15.20 37.65
N GLY A 6 -13.03 -16.14 38.33
CA GLY A 6 -12.55 -16.68 39.61
C GLY A 6 -11.40 -17.68 39.48
N LEU A 7 -11.10 -18.16 38.26
CA LEU A 7 -9.96 -19.03 37.96
C LEU A 7 -8.92 -18.25 37.13
N PRO A 8 -7.86 -17.71 37.75
CA PRO A 8 -6.91 -16.83 37.07
C PRO A 8 -6.30 -17.45 35.81
N ALA A 9 -6.00 -18.74 35.82
CA ALA A 9 -5.44 -19.45 34.66
C ALA A 9 -6.40 -19.53 33.46
N PHE A 10 -7.72 -19.65 33.71
CA PHE A 10 -8.72 -19.61 32.64
C PHE A 10 -8.89 -18.20 32.11
N ALA A 11 -8.90 -17.20 32.99
CA ALA A 11 -8.97 -15.79 32.60
C ALA A 11 -7.78 -15.37 31.73
N GLU A 12 -6.56 -15.78 32.08
CA GLU A 12 -5.36 -15.54 31.29
C GLU A 12 -5.41 -16.23 29.93
N ALA A 13 -5.84 -17.50 29.88
CA ALA A 13 -6.02 -18.22 28.61
C ALA A 13 -7.07 -17.57 27.70
N PHE A 14 -8.15 -17.06 28.28
CA PHE A 14 -9.17 -16.32 27.56
C PHE A 14 -8.62 -14.99 26.99
N THR A 15 -7.87 -14.22 27.78
CA THR A 15 -7.22 -12.99 27.30
C THR A 15 -6.22 -13.27 26.17
N ASP A 16 -5.43 -14.35 26.27
CA ASP A 16 -4.52 -14.75 25.20
C ASP A 16 -5.27 -15.13 23.92
N PHE A 17 -6.41 -15.82 24.05
CA PHE A 17 -7.27 -16.15 22.91
C PHE A 17 -7.87 -14.90 22.26
N GLU A 18 -8.36 -13.93 23.04
CA GLU A 18 -8.84 -12.64 22.53
C GLU A 18 -7.74 -11.88 21.77
N ASN A 19 -6.52 -11.89 22.29
CA ASN A 19 -5.36 -11.29 21.62
C ASN A 19 -5.06 -11.96 20.26
N ILE A 20 -5.21 -13.28 20.16
CA ILE A 20 -5.07 -14.00 18.89
C ILE A 20 -6.20 -13.62 17.91
N ILE A 21 -7.44 -13.50 18.37
CA ILE A 21 -8.57 -13.05 17.53
C ILE A 21 -8.32 -11.64 16.98
N ASN A 22 -7.83 -10.71 17.80
CA ASN A 22 -7.50 -9.37 17.34
C ASN A 22 -6.42 -9.38 16.26
N ARG A 23 -5.37 -10.18 16.42
CA ARG A 23 -4.33 -10.36 15.40
C ARG A 23 -4.87 -10.95 14.09
N ILE A 24 -5.81 -11.89 14.18
CA ILE A 24 -6.50 -12.45 13.01
C ILE A 24 -7.29 -11.36 12.28
N HIS A 25 -8.06 -10.53 12.99
CA HIS A 25 -8.81 -9.42 12.39
C HIS A 25 -7.90 -8.40 11.70
N GLU A 26 -6.80 -7.99 12.34
CA GLU A 26 -5.82 -7.07 11.77
C GLU A 26 -5.22 -7.64 10.47
N ALA A 27 -4.82 -8.91 10.48
CA ALA A 27 -4.24 -9.54 9.31
C ALA A 27 -5.26 -9.82 8.20
N GLN A 28 -6.50 -10.12 8.55
CA GLN A 28 -7.59 -10.25 7.58
C GLN A 28 -7.86 -8.92 6.87
N ALA A 29 -7.86 -7.80 7.61
CA ALA A 29 -8.01 -6.48 7.01
C ALA A 29 -6.92 -6.19 5.96
N ILE A 30 -5.67 -6.56 6.27
CA ILE A 30 -4.54 -6.47 5.33
C ILE A 30 -4.74 -7.42 4.12
N GLN A 31 -5.17 -8.67 4.37
CA GLN A 31 -5.33 -9.68 3.32
C GLN A 31 -6.45 -9.35 2.31
N VAL A 32 -7.52 -8.71 2.80
CA VAL A 32 -8.69 -8.27 2.00
C VAL A 32 -8.43 -6.93 1.29
N GLY A 33 -7.38 -6.20 1.67
CA GLY A 33 -6.95 -4.96 1.04
C GLY A 33 -6.90 -5.05 -0.49
N ARG A 34 -7.58 -4.12 -1.17
CA ARG A 34 -7.91 -4.22 -2.60
C ARG A 34 -6.77 -3.65 -3.46
N ILE A 35 -6.02 -4.52 -4.13
CA ILE A 35 -4.89 -4.16 -5.02
C ILE A 35 -5.37 -3.46 -6.31
N THR A 36 -6.66 -3.59 -6.67
CA THR A 36 -7.19 -3.01 -7.92
C THR A 36 -7.22 -1.48 -7.92
N GLY A 37 -7.34 -0.83 -6.76
CA GLY A 37 -7.27 0.63 -6.64
C GLY A 37 -5.89 1.17 -7.03
N VAL A 38 -4.84 0.50 -6.56
CA VAL A 38 -3.44 0.84 -6.81
C VAL A 38 -3.12 0.94 -8.32
N THR A 39 -3.70 0.06 -9.14
CA THR A 39 -3.52 0.13 -10.60
C THR A 39 -4.18 1.36 -11.22
N ALA A 40 -5.39 1.72 -10.78
CA ALA A 40 -6.10 2.88 -11.27
C ALA A 40 -5.39 4.18 -10.85
N ASP A 41 -4.95 4.25 -9.59
CA ASP A 41 -4.22 5.38 -9.03
C ASP A 41 -2.88 5.56 -9.77
N LYS A 42 -2.14 4.48 -10.05
CA LYS A 42 -0.92 4.53 -10.84
C LYS A 42 -1.15 5.07 -12.25
N LEU A 43 -2.23 4.65 -12.92
CA LEU A 43 -2.57 5.15 -14.25
C LEU A 43 -2.89 6.65 -14.21
N GLN A 44 -3.60 7.10 -13.18
CA GLN A 44 -3.90 8.52 -12.99
C GLN A 44 -2.61 9.33 -12.78
N LEU A 45 -1.70 8.87 -11.92
CA LEU A 45 -0.39 9.49 -11.70
C LEU A 45 0.42 9.54 -13.00
N GLN A 46 0.40 8.45 -13.79
CA GLN A 46 1.08 8.39 -15.08
C GLN A 46 0.55 9.44 -16.06
N GLU A 47 -0.77 9.61 -16.15
CA GLU A 47 -1.38 10.55 -17.08
C GLU A 47 -1.11 12.00 -16.67
N THR A 48 -1.19 12.31 -15.37
CA THR A 48 -0.84 13.62 -14.83
C THR A 48 0.63 13.95 -15.11
N LEU A 49 1.55 13.04 -14.76
CA LEU A 49 2.99 13.20 -14.98
C LEU A 49 3.32 13.45 -16.45
N ILE A 50 2.74 12.68 -17.37
CA ILE A 50 2.95 12.85 -18.81
C ILE A 50 2.44 14.21 -19.28
N ALA A 51 1.24 14.62 -18.86
CA ALA A 51 0.66 15.89 -19.27
C ALA A 51 1.54 17.07 -18.82
N HIS A 52 2.00 17.06 -17.57
CA HIS A 52 2.80 18.13 -17.02
C HIS A 52 4.22 18.17 -17.62
N THR A 53 4.84 17.00 -17.77
CA THR A 53 6.13 16.83 -18.45
C THR A 53 6.08 17.42 -19.86
N ILE A 54 5.02 17.13 -20.63
CA ILE A 54 4.91 17.61 -22.02
C ILE A 54 4.75 19.14 -22.06
N ARG A 55 3.99 19.73 -21.14
CA ARG A 55 3.85 21.19 -21.06
C ARG A 55 5.21 21.87 -20.87
N ILE A 56 5.99 21.38 -19.90
CA ILE A 56 7.34 21.89 -19.61
C ILE A 56 8.29 21.61 -20.78
N ALA A 57 8.26 20.40 -21.35
CA ALA A 57 9.10 20.03 -22.49
C ALA A 57 8.87 20.95 -23.70
N LYS A 58 7.62 21.34 -24.00
CA LYS A 58 7.33 22.26 -25.11
C LYS A 58 7.78 23.69 -24.83
N ALA A 59 7.72 24.15 -23.58
CA ALA A 59 8.29 25.44 -23.19
C ALA A 59 9.82 25.44 -23.35
N VAL A 60 10.50 24.40 -22.86
CA VAL A 60 11.96 24.22 -23.03
C VAL A 60 12.32 24.13 -24.52
N TYR A 61 11.53 23.41 -25.33
CA TYR A 61 11.74 23.31 -26.77
C TYR A 61 11.64 24.68 -27.46
N ALA A 62 10.68 25.52 -27.07
CA ALA A 62 10.52 26.87 -27.61
C ALA A 62 11.72 27.77 -27.24
N TYR A 63 12.18 27.70 -25.99
CA TYR A 63 13.39 28.38 -25.55
C TYR A 63 14.64 27.91 -26.31
N ALA A 64 14.82 26.60 -26.46
CA ALA A 64 15.92 26.01 -27.20
C ALA A 64 15.90 26.41 -28.68
N SER A 65 14.70 26.54 -29.27
CA SER A 65 14.53 27.04 -30.63
C SER A 65 14.87 28.52 -30.78
N ALA A 66 14.55 29.35 -29.79
CA ALA A 66 14.87 30.78 -29.80
C ALA A 66 16.38 31.04 -29.61
N THR A 67 17.07 30.18 -28.86
CA THR A 67 18.50 30.28 -28.58
C THR A 67 19.39 29.52 -29.57
N GLY A 68 18.79 28.77 -30.51
CA GLY A 68 19.53 27.94 -31.46
C GLY A 68 20.18 26.69 -30.85
N ASN A 69 19.78 26.28 -29.63
CA ASN A 69 20.33 25.13 -28.93
C ASN A 69 19.67 23.82 -29.39
N ASN A 70 20.17 23.27 -30.51
CA ASN A 70 19.65 22.02 -31.08
C ASN A 70 19.82 20.80 -30.16
N ALA A 71 20.84 20.78 -29.30
CA ALA A 71 21.05 19.70 -28.34
C ALA A 71 19.91 19.65 -27.31
N LEU A 72 19.57 20.81 -26.75
CA LEU A 72 18.45 20.94 -25.82
C LEU A 72 17.11 20.61 -26.48
N LYS A 73 16.90 21.01 -27.75
CA LYS A 73 15.70 20.62 -28.52
C LYS A 73 15.56 19.10 -28.62
N GLY A 74 16.64 18.40 -29.00
CA GLY A 74 16.62 16.94 -29.12
C GLY A 74 16.40 16.23 -27.77
N GLN A 75 16.87 16.82 -26.68
CA GLN A 75 16.72 16.26 -25.33
C GLN A 75 15.28 16.30 -24.82
N VAL A 76 14.49 17.31 -25.21
CA VAL A 76 13.10 17.48 -24.73
C VAL A 76 12.04 17.18 -25.79
N ASP A 77 12.42 16.71 -26.98
CA ASP A 77 11.48 16.41 -28.05
C ASP A 77 10.74 15.08 -27.83
N TYR A 78 9.76 15.13 -26.93
CA TYR A 78 8.87 14.03 -26.64
C TYR A 78 7.42 14.34 -27.04
N SER A 79 6.68 13.28 -27.36
CA SER A 79 5.23 13.32 -27.55
C SER A 79 4.52 12.52 -26.45
N PRO A 80 3.29 12.90 -26.06
CA PRO A 80 2.54 12.18 -25.02
C PRO A 80 2.43 10.67 -25.32
N SER A 81 2.13 10.32 -26.57
CA SER A 81 2.01 8.94 -27.02
C SER A 81 3.34 8.18 -26.97
N ALA A 82 4.46 8.85 -27.23
CA ALA A 82 5.78 8.23 -27.12
C ALA A 82 6.11 7.90 -25.66
N LEU A 83 5.80 8.80 -24.73
CA LEU A 83 5.99 8.60 -23.29
C LEU A 83 5.07 7.51 -22.74
N LYS A 84 3.78 7.52 -23.09
CA LYS A 84 2.79 6.53 -22.62
C LYS A 84 3.10 5.10 -23.06
N LYS A 85 3.84 4.91 -24.15
CA LYS A 85 4.26 3.58 -24.65
C LYS A 85 5.56 3.07 -24.01
N LYS A 86 6.23 3.86 -23.18
CA LYS A 86 7.47 3.42 -22.50
C LYS A 86 7.15 2.58 -21.28
N ARG A 87 8.13 1.77 -20.88
CA ARG A 87 8.12 1.09 -19.58
C ARG A 87 8.16 2.13 -18.48
N ASP A 88 7.50 1.87 -17.36
CA ASP A 88 7.37 2.82 -16.25
C ASP A 88 8.73 3.41 -15.80
N THR A 89 9.77 2.59 -15.69
CA THR A 89 11.12 3.05 -15.34
C THR A 89 11.76 3.96 -16.41
N GLU A 90 11.49 3.69 -17.69
CA GLU A 90 12.01 4.52 -18.79
C GLU A 90 11.19 5.82 -18.92
N LEU A 91 9.89 5.77 -18.63
CA LEU A 91 9.05 6.96 -18.54
C LEU A 91 9.58 7.89 -17.45
N LEU A 92 9.83 7.38 -16.25
CA LEU A 92 10.35 8.14 -15.12
C LEU A 92 11.70 8.80 -15.47
N GLN A 93 12.63 8.04 -16.06
CA GLN A 93 13.92 8.58 -16.51
C GLN A 93 13.78 9.71 -17.55
N ARG A 94 12.84 9.57 -18.50
CA ARG A 94 12.60 10.60 -19.53
C ARG A 94 11.96 11.86 -18.94
N CYS A 95 10.99 11.70 -18.05
CA CYS A 95 10.37 12.82 -17.34
C CYS A 95 11.41 13.54 -16.45
N GLN A 96 12.27 12.80 -15.76
CA GLN A 96 13.38 13.36 -14.99
C GLN A 96 14.37 14.12 -15.87
N ALA A 97 14.67 13.62 -17.08
CA ALA A 97 15.55 14.32 -18.02
C ALA A 97 14.96 15.67 -18.49
N VAL A 98 13.63 15.74 -18.67
CA VAL A 98 12.93 17.01 -18.97
C VAL A 98 12.97 17.94 -17.77
N TYR A 99 12.70 17.44 -16.56
CA TYR A 99 12.80 18.24 -15.34
C TYR A 99 14.20 18.85 -15.19
N ASN A 100 15.26 18.04 -15.33
CA ASN A 100 16.64 18.50 -15.20
C ASN A 100 16.95 19.58 -16.25
N ALA A 101 16.60 19.34 -17.51
CA ALA A 101 16.79 20.32 -18.59
C ALA A 101 16.04 21.63 -18.34
N ALA A 102 14.82 21.57 -17.77
CA ALA A 102 14.06 22.75 -17.42
C ALA A 102 14.66 23.48 -16.21
N ASN A 103 15.08 22.75 -15.19
CA ASN A 103 15.69 23.28 -13.98
C ASN A 103 17.01 24.01 -14.27
N ASP A 104 17.86 23.44 -15.13
CA ASP A 104 19.13 24.03 -15.55
C ASP A 104 18.93 25.39 -16.27
N HIS A 105 17.76 25.59 -16.88
CA HIS A 105 17.41 26.79 -17.65
C HIS A 105 16.31 27.65 -17.03
N ILE A 106 15.93 27.39 -15.77
CA ILE A 106 14.74 27.99 -15.14
C ILE A 106 14.76 29.53 -15.16
N GLY A 107 15.93 30.15 -15.01
CA GLY A 107 16.09 31.61 -15.06
C GLY A 107 15.72 32.23 -16.42
N SER A 108 15.72 31.45 -17.50
CA SER A 108 15.31 31.91 -18.84
C SER A 108 13.90 31.46 -19.23
N LEU A 109 13.31 30.48 -18.52
CA LEU A 109 12.03 29.89 -18.89
C LEU A 109 10.80 30.67 -18.37
N GLY A 110 11.00 31.66 -17.48
CA GLY A 110 9.91 32.52 -17.01
C GLY A 110 9.13 33.19 -18.14
N ASN A 111 9.83 33.65 -19.19
CA ASN A 111 9.20 34.24 -20.39
C ASN A 111 8.44 33.23 -21.26
N TYR A 112 8.65 31.92 -21.02
CA TYR A 112 7.99 30.81 -21.71
C TYR A 112 6.89 30.18 -20.85
N GLY A 113 6.56 30.80 -19.70
CA GLY A 113 5.46 30.40 -18.83
C GLY A 113 5.78 29.20 -17.92
N VAL A 114 7.05 28.88 -17.70
CA VAL A 114 7.49 27.92 -16.69
C VAL A 114 8.10 28.68 -15.52
N ASP A 115 7.57 28.43 -14.34
CA ASP A 115 8.10 28.94 -13.08
C ASP A 115 8.63 27.80 -12.19
N ALA A 116 9.24 28.17 -11.08
CA ALA A 116 9.78 27.20 -10.12
C ALA A 116 8.69 26.35 -9.43
N GLY A 117 7.45 26.85 -9.35
CA GLY A 117 6.31 26.11 -8.81
C GLY A 117 5.94 24.93 -9.69
N MET A 118 5.85 25.13 -11.00
CA MET A 118 5.61 24.04 -11.97
C MET A 118 6.70 22.96 -11.92
N LEU A 119 7.96 23.34 -11.71
CA LEU A 119 9.04 22.37 -11.53
C LEU A 119 8.92 21.61 -10.20
N ALA A 120 8.56 22.28 -9.11
CA ALA A 120 8.32 21.63 -7.83
C ALA A 120 7.15 20.62 -7.93
N GLU A 121 6.07 20.99 -8.62
CA GLU A 121 4.94 20.10 -8.91
C GLU A 121 5.38 18.89 -9.73
N LEU A 122 6.14 19.09 -10.82
CA LEU A 122 6.66 17.99 -11.64
C LEU A 122 7.59 17.05 -10.84
N GLN A 123 8.40 17.59 -9.92
CA GLN A 123 9.29 16.79 -9.08
C GLN A 123 8.49 15.95 -8.07
N ASN A 124 7.40 16.49 -7.52
CA ASN A 124 6.50 15.73 -6.65
C ASN A 124 5.80 14.62 -7.43
N GLU A 125 5.27 14.91 -8.62
CA GLU A 125 4.63 13.90 -9.49
C GLU A 125 5.59 12.77 -9.89
N LEU A 126 6.87 13.08 -10.10
CA LEU A 126 7.93 12.09 -10.34
C LEU A 126 8.10 11.14 -9.14
N GLY A 127 8.13 11.69 -7.92
CA GLY A 127 8.22 10.90 -6.69
C GLY A 127 6.97 10.05 -6.44
N ASP A 128 5.79 10.64 -6.57
CA ASP A 128 4.51 9.93 -6.40
C ASP A 128 4.40 8.75 -7.40
N PHE A 129 4.84 8.97 -8.64
CA PHE A 129 4.86 7.90 -9.64
C PHE A 129 5.89 6.82 -9.31
N GLU A 130 7.09 7.19 -8.82
CA GLU A 130 8.13 6.25 -8.37
C GLU A 130 7.62 5.33 -7.25
N ASP A 131 6.99 5.92 -6.23
CA ASP A 131 6.41 5.20 -5.10
C ASP A 131 5.26 4.29 -5.55
N ALA A 132 4.48 4.72 -6.54
CA ALA A 132 3.45 3.88 -7.14
C ALA A 132 4.02 2.68 -7.93
N LEU A 133 5.31 2.68 -8.31
CA LEU A 133 5.95 1.52 -8.98
C LEU A 133 6.34 0.42 -7.98
N SER A 134 6.73 0.76 -6.76
CA SER A 134 7.07 -0.21 -5.71
C SER A 134 5.84 -0.74 -4.98
N SER A 135 4.81 0.08 -4.82
CA SER A 135 3.58 -0.21 -4.07
C SER A 135 2.88 -1.54 -4.44
N PRO A 136 2.73 -1.95 -5.72
CA PRO A 136 2.08 -3.22 -6.06
C PRO A 136 2.85 -4.44 -5.55
N ARG A 137 4.19 -4.40 -5.61
CA ARG A 137 5.03 -5.51 -5.15
C ARG A 137 5.00 -5.59 -3.63
N GLU A 138 5.08 -4.45 -2.95
CA GLU A 138 4.95 -4.37 -1.51
C GLU A 138 3.58 -4.85 -1.03
N ALA A 139 2.49 -4.47 -1.71
CA ALA A 139 1.14 -4.94 -1.40
C ALA A 139 1.00 -6.46 -1.57
N ILE A 140 1.58 -7.05 -2.62
CA ILE A 140 1.57 -8.50 -2.83
C ILE A 140 2.35 -9.22 -1.71
N VAL A 141 3.55 -8.75 -1.37
CA VAL A 141 4.39 -9.34 -0.32
C VAL A 141 3.69 -9.24 1.03
N THR A 142 3.14 -8.08 1.35
CA THR A 142 2.41 -7.80 2.60
C THR A 142 1.18 -8.70 2.72
N ARG A 143 0.43 -8.91 1.63
CA ARG A 143 -0.72 -9.82 1.60
C ARG A 143 -0.31 -11.29 1.77
N ALA A 144 0.78 -11.70 1.14
CA ALA A 144 1.31 -13.05 1.28
C ALA A 144 1.75 -13.32 2.73
N GLU A 145 2.43 -12.36 3.35
CA GLU A 145 2.82 -12.42 4.76
C GLU A 145 1.60 -12.44 5.68
N ALA A 146 0.60 -11.58 5.46
CA ALA A 146 -0.65 -11.60 6.22
C ALA A 146 -1.36 -12.95 6.11
N THR A 147 -1.38 -13.56 4.92
CA THR A 147 -1.94 -14.90 4.70
C THR A 147 -1.17 -15.98 5.47
N ALA A 148 0.15 -15.93 5.44
CA ALA A 148 0.99 -16.90 6.17
C ALA A 148 0.80 -16.76 7.69
N ARG A 149 0.75 -15.53 8.19
CA ARG A 149 0.54 -15.29 9.62
C ARG A 149 -0.88 -15.67 10.06
N LEU A 150 -1.92 -15.48 9.23
CA LEU A 150 -3.29 -15.97 9.51
C LEU A 150 -3.30 -17.47 9.81
N ALA A 151 -2.63 -18.29 8.99
CA ALA A 151 -2.53 -19.73 9.22
C ALA A 151 -1.87 -20.05 10.58
N GLU A 152 -0.84 -19.30 10.96
CA GLU A 152 -0.15 -19.46 12.24
C GLU A 152 -1.03 -19.03 13.43
N TRP A 153 -1.72 -17.90 13.35
CA TRP A 153 -2.60 -17.44 14.43
C TRP A 153 -3.81 -18.34 14.63
N PHE A 154 -4.40 -18.89 13.56
CA PHE A 154 -5.45 -19.91 13.70
C PHE A 154 -4.93 -21.13 14.49
N LYS A 155 -3.71 -21.60 14.18
CA LYS A 155 -3.09 -22.71 14.91
C LYS A 155 -2.83 -22.36 16.37
N GLN A 156 -2.32 -21.16 16.67
CA GLN A 156 -2.07 -20.71 18.04
C GLN A 156 -3.38 -20.57 18.85
N GLY A 157 -4.44 -20.04 18.23
CA GLY A 157 -5.76 -19.97 18.84
C GLY A 157 -6.32 -21.35 19.18
N ASP A 158 -6.20 -22.29 18.24
CA ASP A 158 -6.57 -23.69 18.43
C ASP A 158 -5.85 -24.35 19.61
N VAL A 159 -4.54 -24.09 19.75
CA VAL A 159 -3.70 -24.59 20.85
C VAL A 159 -4.18 -24.02 22.18
N ILE A 160 -4.43 -22.71 22.27
CA ILE A 160 -4.92 -22.07 23.51
C ILE A 160 -6.24 -22.71 23.94
N VAL A 161 -7.18 -22.89 23.01
CA VAL A 161 -8.48 -23.46 23.32
C VAL A 161 -8.36 -24.93 23.74
N LYS A 162 -7.62 -25.76 22.99
CA LYS A 162 -7.52 -27.21 23.24
C LYS A 162 -6.67 -27.57 24.44
N GLU A 163 -5.57 -26.86 24.67
CA GLU A 163 -4.56 -27.23 25.68
C GLU A 163 -4.72 -26.47 26.99
N ARG A 164 -5.40 -25.32 26.99
CA ARG A 164 -5.59 -24.49 28.20
C ARG A 164 -7.05 -24.35 28.58
N MET A 165 -7.91 -23.88 27.67
CA MET A 165 -9.30 -23.58 28.03
C MET A 165 -10.12 -24.87 28.25
N ASP A 166 -10.14 -25.80 27.29
CA ASP A 166 -10.91 -27.05 27.37
C ASP A 166 -10.61 -27.88 28.64
N PRO A 167 -9.33 -28.10 29.05
CA PRO A 167 -9.04 -28.85 30.27
C PRO A 167 -9.45 -28.10 31.54
N LEU A 168 -9.32 -26.77 31.56
CA LEU A 168 -9.72 -25.95 32.70
C LEU A 168 -11.26 -25.84 32.81
N THR A 169 -12.01 -26.08 31.73
CA THR A 169 -13.48 -26.08 31.77
C THR A 169 -14.04 -27.16 32.70
N GLU A 170 -13.32 -28.27 32.91
CA GLU A 170 -13.71 -29.33 33.86
C GLU A 170 -13.84 -28.83 35.31
N MET A 171 -13.12 -27.77 35.69
CA MET A 171 -13.24 -27.14 37.01
C MET A 171 -14.61 -26.48 37.24
N PHE A 172 -15.36 -26.22 36.16
CA PHE A 172 -16.68 -25.59 36.22
C PHE A 172 -17.83 -26.58 35.99
N LYS A 173 -17.56 -27.88 36.04
CA LYS A 173 -18.57 -28.92 35.79
C LYS A 173 -19.78 -28.85 36.73
N ASP A 174 -19.54 -28.45 37.98
CA ASP A 174 -20.59 -28.26 38.99
C ASP A 174 -21.44 -27.00 38.70
N ASP A 175 -20.92 -26.06 37.91
CA ASP A 175 -21.67 -24.95 37.33
C ASP A 175 -22.20 -25.34 35.93
N GLY A 176 -23.26 -26.12 35.93
CA GLY A 176 -23.86 -26.69 34.71
C GLY A 176 -24.29 -25.65 33.68
N ALA A 177 -24.51 -24.39 34.07
CA ALA A 177 -24.89 -23.32 33.15
C ALA A 177 -23.68 -22.86 32.32
N PHE A 178 -22.54 -22.54 32.95
CA PHE A 178 -21.34 -22.12 32.23
C PHE A 178 -20.76 -23.27 31.40
N TYR A 179 -20.62 -24.46 31.99
CA TYR A 179 -20.07 -25.64 31.33
C TYR A 179 -20.85 -25.99 30.04
N SER A 180 -22.19 -26.01 30.11
CA SER A 180 -23.02 -26.33 28.95
C SER A 180 -22.96 -25.26 27.84
N LEU A 181 -22.88 -23.97 28.21
CA LEU A 181 -22.75 -22.88 27.24
C LEU A 181 -21.40 -22.89 26.53
N TYR A 182 -20.31 -23.16 27.26
CA TYR A 182 -18.97 -23.27 26.68
C TYR A 182 -18.90 -24.36 25.61
N HIS A 183 -19.36 -25.58 25.93
CA HIS A 183 -19.33 -26.69 24.97
C HIS A 183 -20.24 -26.45 23.77
N LYS A 184 -21.38 -25.77 23.94
CA LYS A 184 -22.22 -25.34 22.80
C LYS A 184 -21.49 -24.34 21.91
N ALA A 185 -20.75 -23.39 22.48
CA ALA A 185 -19.96 -22.41 21.73
C ALA A 185 -18.76 -23.06 20.99
N ARG A 186 -18.26 -24.22 21.45
CA ARG A 186 -17.19 -24.98 20.79
C ARG A 186 -17.64 -25.76 19.55
N ILE A 187 -18.95 -25.92 19.33
CA ILE A 187 -19.47 -26.58 18.13
C ILE A 187 -19.30 -25.63 16.95
N ILE A 188 -18.45 -26.00 16.00
CA ILE A 188 -18.34 -25.27 14.72
C ILE A 188 -19.65 -25.47 13.98
N VAL A 189 -20.38 -24.37 13.76
CA VAL A 189 -21.53 -24.36 12.85
C VAL A 189 -21.00 -23.93 11.50
N ASP A 190 -20.84 -24.87 10.57
CA ASP A 190 -20.69 -24.53 9.15
C ASP A 190 -22.02 -23.91 8.69
N VAL A 191 -21.99 -22.64 8.29
CA VAL A 191 -23.13 -21.90 7.72
C VAL A 191 -22.79 -21.47 6.30
#